data_AF-A0A1E3AF73-F1
#
_entry.id   AF-A0A1E3AF73-F1
#
_cell.length_a   1.000
_cell.length_b   1.000
_cell.length_c   1.000
_cell.angle_alpha   90.00
_cell.angle_beta   90.00
_cell.angle_gamma   90.00
#
_symmetry.space_group_name_H-M   'P 1'
#
loop_
_entity.id
_entity.type
_entity.pdbx_description
1 polymer ?
#
loop_
_entity_poly.entity_id
_entity_poly.type
_entity_poly.pdbx_seq_one_letter_code
_entity_poly.pdbx_strand_id
1 'polypeptide(L)'
;MPKYTFEEIKALLLKCINEHKWEAELTLTFSDKPDEYMIIIYEDHCSFQRCGTAEKQSGEYNCATLDKLYSAEQMDGIVLEKDWNKIIDFNCCDFDILGLW
;
A
#
# COMPACT_ATOMS: atom_id res chain seq x y z
N MET A 1 15.26 -5.74 6.93
CA MET A 1 13.97 -5.54 7.61
C MET A 1 13.37 -4.26 7.05
N PRO A 2 12.07 -4.24 6.77
CA PRO A 2 11.38 -3.07 6.25
C PRO A 2 11.45 -1.91 7.24
N LYS A 3 11.45 -0.67 6.74
CA LYS A 3 11.51 0.55 7.55
C LYS A 3 10.31 0.67 8.50
N TYR A 4 9.13 0.23 8.04
CA TYR A 4 7.89 0.27 8.79
C TYR A 4 7.24 -1.12 8.84
N THR A 5 6.58 -1.41 9.95
CA THR A 5 5.67 -2.55 10.10
C THR A 5 4.34 -2.28 9.39
N PHE A 6 3.57 -3.33 9.13
CA PHE A 6 2.24 -3.18 8.57
C PHE A 6 1.32 -2.36 9.49
N GLU A 7 1.36 -2.59 10.80
CA GLU A 7 0.51 -1.86 11.75
C GLU A 7 0.85 -0.35 11.81
N GLU A 8 2.13 0.02 11.68
CA GLU A 8 2.51 1.44 11.56
C GLU A 8 1.95 2.06 10.29
N ILE A 9 2.15 1.42 9.14
CA ILE A 9 1.60 1.89 7.86
C ILE A 9 0.07 1.97 7.90
N LYS A 10 -0.60 0.96 8.45
CA LYS A 10 -2.05 0.92 8.62
C LYS A 10 -2.54 2.10 9.45
N ALA A 11 -1.87 2.41 10.56
CA ALA A 11 -2.22 3.56 11.39
C ALA A 11 -2.07 4.89 10.63
N LEU A 12 -1.01 5.06 9.83
CA LEU A 12 -0.79 6.27 9.03
C LEU A 12 -1.84 6.42 7.92
N LEU A 13 -2.14 5.35 7.17
CA LEU A 13 -3.19 5.35 6.16
C LEU A 13 -4.57 5.69 6.75
N LEU A 14 -4.92 5.09 7.90
CA LEU A 14 -6.18 5.39 8.58
C LEU A 14 -6.22 6.83 9.11
N LYS A 15 -5.08 7.40 9.49
CA LYS A 15 -4.98 8.80 9.90
C LYS A 15 -5.30 9.76 8.76
N CYS A 16 -4.85 9.47 7.53
CA CYS A 16 -5.21 10.25 6.34
C CYS A 16 -6.72 10.36 6.15
N ILE A 17 -7.46 9.25 6.26
CA ILE A 17 -8.93 9.25 6.13
C ILE A 17 -9.61 9.89 7.33
N ASN A 18 -9.23 9.49 8.54
CA ASN A 18 -9.98 9.86 9.75
C ASN A 18 -9.77 11.32 10.16
N GLU A 19 -8.55 11.83 10.03
CA GLU A 19 -8.18 13.18 10.49
C GLU A 19 -8.12 14.20 9.35
N HIS A 20 -7.71 13.77 8.15
CA HIS A 20 -7.44 14.67 7.04
C HIS A 20 -8.45 14.57 5.89
N LYS A 21 -9.35 13.57 5.91
CA LYS A 21 -10.29 13.29 4.81
C LYS A 21 -9.57 13.17 3.47
N TRP A 22 -8.42 12.50 3.49
CA TRP A 22 -7.47 12.42 2.39
C TRP A 22 -7.24 10.96 2.00
N GLU A 23 -7.45 10.66 0.72
CA GLU A 23 -7.15 9.36 0.13
C GLU A 23 -5.66 9.31 -0.23
N ALA A 24 -4.89 8.48 0.48
CA ALA A 24 -3.44 8.43 0.35
C ALA A 24 -2.98 7.25 -0.52
N GLU A 25 -1.94 7.49 -1.30
CA GLU A 25 -1.30 6.52 -2.19
C GLU A 25 0.10 6.17 -1.66
N LEU A 26 0.26 4.95 -1.16
CA LEU A 26 1.52 4.43 -0.64
C LEU A 26 2.14 3.42 -1.61
N THR A 27 3.29 3.77 -2.18
CA THR A 27 4.10 2.89 -3.02
C THR A 27 5.07 2.04 -2.19
N LEU A 28 5.15 0.76 -2.55
CA LEU A 28 5.98 -0.28 -1.97
C LEU A 28 6.89 -0.89 -3.03
N THR A 29 8.18 -0.99 -2.72
CA THR A 29 9.17 -1.67 -3.56
C THR A 29 9.64 -2.95 -2.87
N PHE A 30 9.52 -4.08 -3.55
CA PHE A 30 9.95 -5.39 -3.04
C PHE A 30 11.32 -5.77 -3.62
N SER A 31 12.16 -6.44 -2.83
CA SER A 31 13.49 -6.88 -3.28
C SER A 31 13.46 -7.97 -4.36
N ASP A 32 12.36 -8.72 -4.46
CA ASP A 32 12.22 -9.89 -5.33
C ASP A 32 11.16 -9.70 -6.44
N LYS A 33 10.66 -8.47 -6.62
CA LYS A 33 9.72 -8.12 -7.68
C LYS A 33 10.33 -7.06 -8.61
N PRO A 34 10.05 -7.12 -9.92
CA PRO A 34 10.60 -6.17 -10.87
C PRO A 34 9.83 -4.84 -10.92
N ASP A 35 8.59 -4.83 -10.41
CA ASP A 35 7.68 -3.69 -10.47
C ASP A 35 7.42 -3.11 -9.07
N GLU A 36 6.92 -1.88 -9.04
CA GLU A 36 6.43 -1.21 -7.83
C GLU A 36 4.93 -1.50 -7.65
N TYR A 37 4.48 -1.46 -6.41
CA TYR A 37 3.09 -1.71 -6.05
C TYR A 37 2.57 -0.61 -5.14
N MET A 38 1.27 -0.36 -5.16
CA MET A 38 0.66 0.74 -4.44
C MET A 38 -0.54 0.24 -3.63
N ILE A 39 -0.59 0.66 -2.36
CA ILE A 39 -1.80 0.62 -1.53
C ILE A 39 -2.46 1.99 -1.65
N ILE A 40 -3.76 2.01 -1.94
CA ILE A 40 -4.57 3.24 -1.90
C ILE A 40 -5.65 3.07 -0.83
N ILE A 41 -5.84 4.10 0.00
CA ILE A 41 -6.87 4.11 1.04
C ILE A 41 -8.00 5.06 0.65
N TYR A 42 -9.24 4.57 0.74
CA TYR A 42 -10.48 5.31 0.51
C TYR A 42 -11.30 5.39 1.81
N GLU A 43 -12.38 6.18 1.81
CA GLU A 43 -13.26 6.29 2.98
C GLU A 43 -13.98 4.97 3.32
N ASP A 44 -14.31 4.17 2.30
CA ASP A 44 -15.12 2.95 2.44
C ASP A 44 -14.38 1.64 2.08
N HIS A 45 -13.19 1.73 1.49
CA HIS A 45 -12.39 0.57 1.10
C HIS A 45 -10.90 0.91 0.97
N CYS A 46 -10.10 -0.06 0.51
CA CYS A 46 -8.73 0.14 0.09
C CYS A 46 -8.47 -0.68 -1.18
N SER A 47 -7.44 -0.32 -1.93
CA SER A 47 -7.05 -1.07 -3.11
C SER A 47 -5.55 -1.37 -3.10
N PHE A 48 -5.17 -2.38 -3.89
CA PHE A 48 -3.79 -2.70 -4.20
C PHE A 48 -3.61 -2.75 -5.71
N GLN A 49 -2.49 -2.25 -6.23
CA GLN A 49 -2.19 -2.34 -7.66
C GLN A 49 -0.70 -2.43 -7.94
N ARG A 50 -0.35 -3.01 -9.09
CA ARG A 50 0.98 -2.87 -9.71
C ARG A 50 1.04 -1.54 -10.47
N CYS A 51 2.04 -0.73 -10.15
CA CYS A 51 2.33 0.53 -10.83
C CYS A 51 2.91 0.27 -12.24
N GLY A 52 2.73 1.22 -13.16
CA GLY A 52 3.39 1.16 -14.46
C GLY A 52 2.61 1.89 -15.56
N THR A 53 3.09 1.70 -16.80
CA THR A 53 2.37 2.17 -17.99
C THR A 53 1.06 1.39 -18.17
N ALA A 54 0.18 1.88 -19.05
CA ALA A 54 -1.13 1.25 -19.32
C ALA A 54 -1.06 -0.25 -19.67
N GLU A 55 0.04 -0.69 -20.28
CA GLU A 55 0.26 -2.10 -20.65
C GLU A 55 0.77 -2.97 -19.49
N LYS A 56 1.34 -2.35 -18.45
CA LYS A 56 1.99 -3.03 -17.32
C LYS A 56 1.18 -2.97 -16.04
N GLN A 57 0.45 -1.88 -15.81
CA GLN A 57 -0.36 -1.72 -14.61
C GLN A 57 -1.40 -2.82 -14.51
N SER A 58 -1.72 -3.24 -13.29
CA SER A 58 -2.76 -4.25 -13.05
C SER A 58 -4.17 -3.66 -13.00
N GLY A 59 -4.28 -2.34 -12.77
CA GLY A 59 -5.47 -1.73 -12.21
C GLY A 59 -5.64 -2.09 -10.73
N GLU A 60 -6.66 -1.50 -10.11
CA GLU A 60 -6.93 -1.60 -8.68
C GLU A 60 -7.69 -2.86 -8.29
N TYR A 61 -7.17 -3.56 -7.28
CA TYR A 61 -7.80 -4.73 -6.67
C TYR A 61 -8.38 -4.31 -5.32
N ASN A 62 -9.70 -4.15 -5.30
CA ASN A 62 -10.40 -3.62 -4.14
C ASN A 62 -10.54 -4.64 -3.01
N CYS A 63 -10.22 -4.20 -1.80
CA CYS A 63 -10.37 -4.91 -0.55
C CYS A 63 -11.20 -4.06 0.42
N ALA A 64 -12.15 -4.68 1.12
CA ALA A 64 -13.04 -3.94 2.02
C ALA A 64 -12.32 -3.30 3.23
N THR A 65 -11.14 -3.79 3.59
CA THR A 65 -10.37 -3.32 4.76
C THR A 65 -8.89 -3.61 4.55
N LEU A 66 -8.01 -2.82 5.18
CA LEU A 66 -6.57 -3.05 5.16
C LEU A 66 -6.17 -4.44 5.70
N ASP A 67 -6.88 -4.98 6.69
CA ASP A 67 -6.61 -6.33 7.23
C ASP A 67 -6.89 -7.45 6.21
N LYS A 68 -7.96 -7.29 5.42
CA LYS A 68 -8.23 -8.19 4.30
C LYS A 68 -7.18 -8.05 3.22
N LEU A 69 -6.78 -6.82 2.89
CA LEU A 69 -5.72 -6.56 1.92
C LEU A 69 -4.41 -7.23 2.36
N TYR A 70 -4.07 -7.16 3.65
CA TYR A 70 -2.86 -7.71 4.24
C TYR A 70 -2.74 -9.23 4.11
N SER A 71 -3.84 -9.94 4.35
CA SER A 71 -3.88 -11.40 4.38
C SER A 71 -4.24 -12.06 3.04
N ALA A 72 -4.85 -11.32 2.11
CA ALA A 72 -5.27 -11.83 0.81
C ALA A 72 -4.09 -11.99 -0.17
N GLU A 73 -4.23 -12.97 -1.08
CA GLU A 73 -3.38 -13.07 -2.26
C GLU A 73 -3.83 -12.04 -3.30
N GLN A 74 -2.89 -11.16 -3.67
CA GLN A 74 -3.07 -10.09 -4.64
C GLN A 74 -2.47 -10.48 -6.00
N MET A 75 -2.37 -9.52 -6.94
CA MET A 75 -1.66 -9.75 -8.19
C MET A 75 -0.20 -10.16 -7.95
N ASP A 76 0.38 -10.85 -8.94
CA ASP A 76 1.75 -11.35 -8.92
C ASP A 76 2.08 -12.28 -7.74
N GLY A 77 1.06 -12.90 -7.15
CA GLY A 77 1.16 -13.82 -6.02
C GLY A 77 1.65 -13.16 -4.74
N ILE A 78 1.45 -11.83 -4.60
CA ILE A 78 1.85 -11.10 -3.41
C ILE A 78 0.85 -11.36 -2.28
N VAL A 79 1.36 -11.73 -1.10
CA VAL A 79 0.60 -11.74 0.14
C VAL A 79 1.35 -10.87 1.13
N LEU A 80 0.84 -9.67 1.42
CA LEU A 80 1.58 -8.69 2.23
C LEU A 80 1.99 -9.25 3.60
N GLU A 81 1.15 -10.06 4.25
CA GLU A 81 1.48 -10.74 5.51
C GLU A 81 2.76 -11.59 5.42
N LYS A 82 2.96 -12.28 4.30
CA LYS A 82 4.11 -13.17 4.09
C LYS A 82 5.32 -12.42 3.51
N ASP A 83 5.04 -11.44 2.65
CA ASP A 83 6.06 -10.75 1.85
C ASP A 83 6.51 -9.42 2.46
N TRP A 84 5.91 -8.94 3.56
CA TRP A 84 6.24 -7.65 4.18
C TRP A 84 7.74 -7.45 4.40
N ASN A 85 8.42 -8.51 4.84
CA ASN A 85 9.85 -8.47 5.15
C ASN A 85 10.75 -8.29 3.91
N LYS A 86 10.20 -8.40 2.71
CA LYS A 86 10.87 -8.20 1.43
C LYS A 86 10.74 -6.76 0.92
N ILE A 87 9.93 -5.91 1.56
CA ILE A 87 9.83 -4.50 1.20
C ILE A 87 11.14 -3.81 1.57
N ILE A 88 11.74 -3.15 0.59
CA ILE A 88 13.01 -2.42 0.71
C ILE A 88 12.83 -0.91 0.68
N ASP A 89 11.71 -0.41 0.15
CA ASP A 89 11.41 1.01 0.10
C ASP A 89 9.92 1.30 0.25
N PHE A 90 9.61 2.45 0.85
CA PHE A 90 8.27 2.99 1.06
C PHE A 90 8.26 4.45 0.60
N ASN A 91 7.33 4.82 -0.28
CA ASN A 91 7.17 6.18 -0.76
C ASN A 91 5.69 6.59 -0.73
N CYS A 92 5.39 7.73 -0.12
CA CYS A 92 4.03 8.27 -0.06
C CYS A 92 4.11 9.80 0.03
N CYS A 93 3.82 10.46 -1.09
CA CYS A 93 3.81 11.92 -1.16
C CYS A 93 2.76 12.53 -0.20
N ASP A 94 1.64 11.85 -0.01
CA ASP A 94 0.58 12.31 0.89
C ASP A 94 1.05 12.33 2.35
N PHE A 95 1.84 11.34 2.76
CA PHE A 95 2.43 11.33 4.10
C PHE A 95 3.44 12.45 4.28
N ASP A 96 4.22 12.78 3.25
CA ASP A 96 5.16 13.91 3.29
C ASP A 96 4.41 15.25 3.39
N ILE A 97 3.34 15.43 2.61
CA ILE A 97 2.49 16.63 2.63
C ILE A 97 1.81 16.81 3.99
N LEU A 98 1.32 15.72 4.58
CA LEU A 98 0.62 15.72 5.87
C LEU A 98 1.58 15.68 7.07
N GLY A 99 2.89 15.49 6.84
CA GLY A 99 3.91 15.40 7.89
C GLY A 99 3.73 14.20 8.82
N LEU A 100 3.37 13.04 8.25
CA LEU A 100 2.98 11.85 9.00
C LEU A 100 4.14 10.92 9.39
N TRP A 101 5.27 10.98 8.68
CA TRP A 101 6.43 10.12 8.94
C TRP A 101 7.78 10.80 8.70
#